data_AF-A0A9E0QEH3-F1
#
_entry.id   AF-A0A9E0QEH3-F1
#
_cell.length_a   1.000
_cell.length_b   1.000
_cell.length_c   1.000
_cell.angle_alpha   90.00
_cell.angle_beta   90.00
_cell.angle_gamma   90.00
#
_symmetry.space_group_name_H-M   'P 1'
#
loop_
_entity.id
_entity.type
_entity.pdbx_description
1 polymer ?
#
loop_
_entity_poly.entity_id
_entity_poly.type
_entity_poly.pdbx_seq_one_letter_code
_entity_poly.pdbx_strand_id
1 'polypeptide(L)'
;MSTFDEFAEDLMEDAKRFYELGRDESNDTAKQAYLRASLLVSVSSLEAFTNGIVDDFIDRRQFFDINEIAFLTERNIELINGKFEIRDGLNMKRLTQRIEIIFSKFDSSKLDKTDIWWSDLMLGIKLRNKLVHPKEKTHLNDTQILNLINAALECVNNMFLAVYKRKYPAITRGANSKHDFGSAT
;
A
#
# COMPACT_ATOMS: atom_id res chain seq x y z
N MET A 1 4.28 -18.09 4.31
CA MET A 1 3.44 -16.98 3.84
C MET A 1 2.02 -17.45 3.95
N SER A 2 1.16 -16.61 4.48
CA SER A 2 -0.28 -16.86 4.44
C SER A 2 -0.78 -16.72 3.01
N THR A 3 -1.96 -17.27 2.69
CA THR A 3 -2.64 -17.03 1.40
C THR A 3 -2.91 -15.54 1.15
N PHE A 4 -2.98 -14.75 2.23
CA PHE A 4 -3.16 -13.30 2.14
C PHE A 4 -1.86 -12.58 1.76
N ASP A 5 -0.70 -13.04 2.24
CA ASP A 5 0.60 -12.51 1.82
C ASP A 5 0.83 -12.73 0.32
N GLU A 6 0.46 -13.91 -0.17
CA GLU A 6 0.52 -14.26 -1.60
C GLU A 6 -0.37 -13.32 -2.42
N PHE A 7 -1.59 -13.04 -1.95
CA PHE A 7 -2.49 -12.09 -2.61
C PHE A 7 -1.93 -10.65 -2.63
N ALA A 8 -1.32 -10.18 -1.55
CA ALA A 8 -0.69 -8.86 -1.51
C ALA A 8 0.46 -8.75 -2.52
N GLU A 9 1.25 -9.81 -2.67
CA GLU A 9 2.28 -9.92 -3.70
C GLU A 9 1.70 -9.96 -5.12
N ASP A 10 0.65 -10.73 -5.36
CA ASP A 10 0.02 -10.81 -6.67
C ASP A 10 -0.56 -9.46 -7.12
N LEU A 11 -1.17 -8.69 -6.20
CA LEU A 11 -1.58 -7.31 -6.48
C LEU A 11 -0.38 -6.43 -6.87
N MET A 12 0.76 -6.56 -6.19
CA MET A 12 1.96 -5.78 -6.54
C MET A 12 2.45 -6.13 -7.95
N GLU A 13 2.43 -7.41 -8.30
CA GLU A 13 2.89 -7.90 -9.61
C GLU A 13 1.91 -7.54 -10.74
N ASP A 14 0.60 -7.51 -10.46
CA ASP A 14 -0.42 -6.96 -11.34
C ASP A 14 -0.21 -5.46 -11.58
N ALA A 15 0.06 -4.69 -10.53
CA ALA A 15 0.31 -3.26 -10.65
C ALA A 15 1.52 -2.96 -11.54
N LYS A 16 2.61 -3.70 -11.37
CA LYS A 16 3.80 -3.64 -12.24
C LYS A 16 3.45 -4.00 -13.67
N ARG A 17 2.66 -5.06 -13.87
CA ARG A 17 2.31 -5.53 -15.21
C ARG A 17 1.45 -4.51 -15.95
N PHE A 18 0.47 -3.90 -15.28
CA PHE A 18 -0.30 -2.81 -15.88
C PHE A 18 0.57 -1.60 -16.22
N TYR A 19 1.60 -1.30 -15.43
CA TYR A 19 2.55 -0.25 -15.77
C TYR A 19 3.34 -0.58 -17.03
N GLU A 20 3.87 -1.80 -17.16
CA GLU A 20 4.57 -2.25 -18.37
C GLU A 20 3.69 -2.13 -19.62
N LEU A 21 2.45 -2.63 -19.55
CA LEU A 21 1.48 -2.53 -20.64
C LEU A 21 1.18 -1.06 -20.99
N GLY A 22 1.00 -0.19 -19.99
CA GLY A 22 0.75 1.23 -20.22
C GLY A 22 1.94 1.99 -20.80
N ARG A 23 3.17 1.63 -20.39
CA ARG A 23 4.40 2.26 -20.89
C ARG A 23 4.63 1.97 -22.36
N ASP A 24 4.36 0.73 -22.78
CA ASP A 24 4.65 0.23 -24.12
C ASP A 24 3.45 0.44 -25.10
N GLU A 25 2.33 0.96 -24.59
CA GLU A 25 1.13 1.26 -25.38
C GLU A 25 1.23 2.61 -26.12
N SER A 26 0.83 2.59 -27.39
CA SER A 26 0.81 3.75 -28.30
C SER A 26 -0.53 4.48 -28.31
N ASN A 27 -1.63 3.76 -28.07
CA ASN A 27 -2.97 4.35 -27.98
C ASN A 27 -3.15 5.04 -26.62
N ASP A 28 -3.29 6.37 -26.64
CA ASP A 28 -3.41 7.17 -25.40
C ASP A 28 -4.57 6.71 -24.50
N THR A 29 -5.71 6.29 -25.07
CA THR A 29 -6.84 5.84 -24.26
C THR A 29 -6.54 4.54 -23.53
N ALA A 30 -5.95 3.56 -24.22
CA ALA A 30 -5.53 2.29 -23.64
C ALA A 30 -4.40 2.50 -22.61
N LYS A 31 -3.39 3.31 -22.96
CA LYS A 31 -2.32 3.72 -22.04
C LYS A 31 -2.87 4.30 -20.75
N GLN A 32 -3.77 5.27 -20.84
CA GLN A 32 -4.37 5.87 -19.65
C GLN A 32 -5.20 4.86 -18.83
N ALA A 33 -5.84 3.88 -19.47
CA ALA A 33 -6.55 2.82 -18.75
C ALA A 33 -5.56 1.94 -17.96
N TYR A 34 -4.47 1.51 -18.58
CA TYR A 34 -3.42 0.72 -17.93
C TYR A 34 -2.73 1.48 -16.79
N LEU A 35 -2.39 2.76 -16.99
CA LEU A 35 -1.77 3.57 -15.94
C LEU A 35 -2.71 3.79 -14.74
N ARG A 36 -4.03 3.95 -14.97
CA ARG A 36 -5.02 4.03 -13.88
C ARG A 36 -5.13 2.72 -13.13
N ALA A 37 -5.16 1.59 -13.85
CA ALA A 37 -5.18 0.27 -13.24
C ALA A 37 -3.93 0.06 -12.37
N SER A 38 -2.74 0.32 -12.92
CA SER A 38 -1.48 0.23 -12.19
C SER A 38 -1.47 1.09 -10.91
N LEU A 39 -1.93 2.34 -11.01
CA LEU A 39 -2.01 3.25 -9.86
C LEU A 39 -2.94 2.71 -8.76
N LEU A 40 -4.15 2.28 -9.13
CA LEU A 40 -5.13 1.79 -8.16
C LEU A 40 -4.63 0.50 -7.50
N VAL A 41 -4.13 -0.44 -8.30
CA VAL A 41 -3.67 -1.74 -7.81
C VAL A 41 -2.40 -1.61 -6.97
N SER A 42 -1.49 -0.68 -7.28
CA SER A 42 -0.31 -0.39 -6.45
C SER A 42 -0.71 0.00 -5.03
N VAL A 43 -1.71 0.88 -4.90
CA VAL A 43 -2.21 1.33 -3.58
C VAL A 43 -2.97 0.22 -2.87
N SER A 44 -3.76 -0.59 -3.60
CA SER A 44 -4.43 -1.77 -3.04
C SER A 44 -3.42 -2.80 -2.51
N SER A 45 -2.32 -3.04 -3.22
CA SER A 45 -1.24 -3.92 -2.74
C SER A 45 -0.61 -3.39 -1.45
N LEU A 46 -0.29 -2.09 -1.39
CA LEU A 46 0.26 -1.47 -0.18
C LEU A 46 -0.68 -1.58 1.02
N GLU A 47 -1.98 -1.42 0.79
CA GLU A 47 -3.02 -1.60 1.81
C GLU A 47 -3.09 -3.05 2.28
N ALA A 48 -3.02 -4.02 1.35
CA ALA A 48 -2.94 -5.44 1.68
C ALA A 48 -1.71 -5.78 2.53
N PHE A 49 -0.51 -5.31 2.15
CA PHE A 49 0.69 -5.49 2.99
C PHE A 49 0.55 -4.86 4.37
N THR A 50 -0.04 -3.67 4.45
CA THR A 50 -0.27 -3.01 5.74
C THR A 50 -1.22 -3.82 6.61
N ASN A 51 -2.30 -4.38 6.03
CA ASN A 51 -3.23 -5.25 6.75
C ASN A 51 -2.54 -6.54 7.24
N GLY A 52 -1.77 -7.21 6.39
CA GLY A 52 -1.10 -8.46 6.75
C GLY A 52 -0.08 -8.26 7.88
N ILE A 53 0.70 -7.17 7.81
CA ILE A 53 1.62 -6.80 8.90
C ILE A 53 0.86 -6.50 10.20
N VAL A 54 -0.30 -5.83 10.13
CA VAL A 54 -1.11 -5.60 11.33
C VAL A 54 -1.58 -6.92 11.92
N ASP A 55 -2.13 -7.82 11.10
CA ASP A 55 -2.69 -9.10 11.54
C ASP A 55 -1.65 -9.99 12.23
N ASP A 56 -0.39 -9.97 11.77
CA ASP A 56 0.72 -10.74 12.38
C ASP A 56 1.02 -10.36 13.84
N PHE A 57 0.69 -9.13 14.27
CA PHE A 57 1.11 -8.59 15.57
C PHE A 57 -0.02 -8.07 16.44
N ILE A 58 -1.23 -7.95 15.90
CA ILE A 58 -2.36 -7.31 16.60
C ILE A 58 -2.75 -8.03 17.91
N ASP A 59 -2.57 -9.35 17.94
CA ASP A 59 -2.84 -10.17 19.13
C ASP A 59 -1.79 -10.03 20.23
N ARG A 60 -0.65 -9.40 19.93
CA ARG A 60 0.37 -9.06 20.92
C ARG A 60 0.00 -7.76 21.64
N ARG A 61 -1.15 -7.76 22.32
CA ARG A 61 -1.76 -6.61 23.03
C ARG A 61 -0.84 -5.91 24.04
N GLN A 62 0.30 -6.50 24.41
CA GLN A 62 1.31 -5.85 25.23
C GLN A 62 2.05 -4.70 24.53
N PHE A 63 1.93 -4.56 23.21
CA PHE A 63 2.59 -3.50 22.44
C PHE A 63 1.66 -2.35 21.98
N PHE A 64 0.35 -2.60 21.99
CA PHE A 64 -0.65 -1.69 21.42
C PHE A 64 -1.76 -1.40 22.42
N ASP A 65 -2.08 -0.11 22.57
CA ASP A 65 -3.25 0.33 23.29
C ASP A 65 -4.51 0.00 22.49
N ILE A 66 -5.67 -0.10 23.16
CA ILE A 66 -6.95 -0.40 22.50
C ILE A 66 -7.26 0.57 21.36
N ASN A 67 -6.86 1.84 21.50
CA ASN A 67 -7.03 2.87 20.48
C ASN A 67 -6.20 2.58 19.23
N GLU A 68 -4.98 2.10 19.41
CA GLU A 68 -4.06 1.77 18.32
C GLU A 68 -4.51 0.48 17.63
N ILE A 69 -4.95 -0.52 18.39
CA ILE A 69 -5.50 -1.76 17.84
C ILE A 69 -6.72 -1.44 16.96
N ALA A 70 -7.67 -0.67 17.49
CA ALA A 70 -8.87 -0.28 16.72
C ALA A 70 -8.53 0.57 15.49
N PHE A 71 -7.53 1.47 15.60
CA PHE A 71 -7.09 2.27 14.46
C PHE A 71 -6.42 1.42 13.37
N LEU A 72 -5.51 0.51 13.75
CA LEU A 72 -4.78 -0.35 12.81
C LEU A 72 -5.68 -1.39 12.15
N THR A 73 -6.72 -1.87 12.86
CA THR A 73 -7.71 -2.84 12.33
C THR A 73 -8.94 -2.18 11.71
N GLU A 74 -9.00 -0.84 11.72
CA GLU A 74 -10.11 -0.05 11.18
C GLU A 74 -11.48 -0.43 11.78
N ARG A 75 -11.47 -0.69 13.09
CA ARG A 75 -12.64 -1.08 13.89
C ARG A 75 -13.09 0.05 14.82
N ASN A 76 -14.28 -0.13 15.41
CA ASN A 76 -14.82 0.82 16.36
C ASN A 76 -14.44 0.48 17.80
N ILE A 77 -14.39 1.51 18.64
CA ILE A 77 -14.28 1.39 20.08
C ILE A 77 -15.61 1.79 20.67
N GLU A 78 -16.20 0.91 21.46
CA GLU A 78 -17.49 1.14 22.10
C GLU A 78 -17.36 0.96 23.62
N LEU A 79 -18.13 1.76 24.38
CA LEU A 79 -18.22 1.62 25.83
C LEU A 79 -19.37 0.68 26.19
N ILE A 80 -19.03 -0.54 26.60
CA ILE A 80 -19.99 -1.59 26.93
C ILE A 80 -19.81 -1.95 28.39
N ASN A 81 -20.87 -1.78 29.20
CA ASN A 81 -20.86 -2.09 30.63
C ASN A 81 -19.67 -1.44 31.40
N GLY A 82 -19.33 -0.20 31.05
CA GLY A 82 -18.23 0.54 31.67
C GLY A 82 -16.83 0.16 31.20
N LYS A 83 -16.69 -0.65 30.14
CA LYS A 83 -15.40 -1.04 29.55
C LYS A 83 -15.33 -0.67 28.08
N PHE A 84 -14.17 -0.17 27.64
CA PHE A 84 -13.91 0.02 26.22
C PHE A 84 -13.62 -1.32 25.56
N GLU A 85 -14.35 -1.64 24.50
CA GLU A 85 -14.21 -2.86 23.72
C GLU A 85 -14.09 -2.53 22.24
N ILE A 86 -13.35 -3.37 21.50
CA ILE A 86 -13.26 -3.27 20.04
C ILE A 86 -14.43 -4.04 19.44
N ARG A 87 -15.17 -3.39 18.54
CA ARG A 87 -16.33 -3.96 17.85
C ARG A 87 -16.17 -3.91 16.35
N ASP A 88 -16.77 -4.88 15.70
CA ASP A 88 -16.80 -4.94 14.24
C ASP A 88 -17.60 -3.77 13.69
N GLY A 89 -17.09 -3.16 12.63
CA GLY A 89 -17.66 -1.98 12.01
C GLY A 89 -16.56 -1.24 11.27
N LEU A 90 -16.78 -1.00 9.98
CA LEU A 90 -15.77 -0.39 9.12
C LEU A 90 -15.56 1.08 9.50
N ASN A 91 -14.38 1.38 10.03
CA ASN A 91 -13.94 2.73 10.37
C ASN A 91 -12.63 3.04 9.65
N MET A 92 -12.74 3.25 8.33
CA MET A 92 -11.59 3.46 7.45
C MET A 92 -10.69 4.57 7.96
N LYS A 93 -9.40 4.28 8.08
CA LYS A 93 -8.36 5.23 8.47
C LYS A 93 -7.49 5.56 7.26
N ARG A 94 -6.73 6.64 7.36
CA ARG A 94 -5.76 6.96 6.30
C ARG A 94 -4.65 5.92 6.33
N LEU A 95 -4.43 5.24 5.20
CA LEU A 95 -3.35 4.28 5.01
C LEU A 95 -2.00 4.81 5.50
N THR A 96 -1.67 6.06 5.17
CA THR A 96 -0.40 6.70 5.59
C THR A 96 -0.24 6.78 7.11
N GLN A 97 -1.33 7.02 7.85
CA GLN A 97 -1.29 7.08 9.31
C GLN A 97 -1.13 5.69 9.92
N ARG A 98 -1.74 4.66 9.30
CA ARG A 98 -1.54 3.27 9.73
C ARG A 98 -0.07 2.85 9.55
N ILE A 99 0.53 3.20 8.41
CA ILE A 99 1.96 2.99 8.13
C ILE A 99 2.84 3.74 9.16
N GLU A 100 2.53 4.99 9.49
CA GLU A 100 3.26 5.76 10.51
C GLU A 100 3.22 5.09 11.89
N ILE A 101 2.08 4.55 12.30
CA ILE A 101 1.95 3.83 13.57
C ILE A 101 2.81 2.56 13.58
N ILE A 102 2.83 1.79 12.48
CA ILE A 102 3.69 0.61 12.35
C ILE A 102 5.16 1.01 12.57
N PHE A 103 5.66 2.02 11.86
CA PHE A 103 7.04 2.48 12.06
C PHE A 103 7.29 2.98 13.48
N SER A 104 6.39 3.78 14.04
CA SER A 104 6.52 4.29 15.42
C SER A 104 6.61 3.18 16.47
N LYS A 105 6.00 2.02 16.22
CA LYS A 105 5.95 0.91 17.18
C LYS A 105 7.12 -0.05 17.07
N PHE A 106 7.62 -0.26 15.85
CA PHE A 106 8.67 -1.26 15.62
C PHE A 106 10.06 -0.65 15.42
N ASP A 107 10.18 0.39 14.62
CA ASP A 107 11.45 1.06 14.34
C ASP A 107 11.22 2.39 13.61
N SER A 108 11.19 3.49 14.35
CA SER A 108 10.95 4.83 13.79
C SER A 108 12.09 5.29 12.87
N SER A 109 13.29 4.73 13.00
CA SER A 109 14.42 5.06 12.12
C SER A 109 14.22 4.60 10.68
N LYS A 110 13.26 3.71 10.42
CA LYS A 110 12.89 3.25 9.08
C LYS A 110 11.91 4.16 8.36
N LEU A 111 11.46 5.24 8.99
CA LEU A 111 10.62 6.26 8.38
C LEU A 111 11.32 7.62 8.43
N ASP A 112 12.12 7.90 7.41
CA ASP A 112 12.57 9.25 7.13
C ASP A 112 11.63 9.91 6.13
N LYS A 113 10.83 10.88 6.61
CA LYS A 113 9.87 11.61 5.77
C LYS A 113 10.53 12.61 4.81
N THR A 114 11.84 12.83 4.93
CA THR A 114 12.61 13.64 3.98
C THR A 114 13.11 12.83 2.79
N ASP A 115 13.02 11.50 2.87
CA ASP A 115 13.43 10.60 1.81
C ASP A 115 12.48 10.68 0.60
N ILE A 116 13.04 10.49 -0.59
CA ILE A 116 12.35 10.68 -1.87
C ILE A 116 11.17 9.72 -1.99
N TRP A 117 11.34 8.45 -1.58
CA TRP A 117 10.28 7.45 -1.65
C TRP A 117 9.04 7.85 -0.84
N TRP A 118 9.20 8.53 0.30
CA TRP A 118 8.06 8.98 1.09
C TRP A 118 7.30 10.08 0.36
N SER A 119 8.02 11.04 -0.21
CA SER A 119 7.42 12.13 -0.99
C SER A 119 6.68 11.62 -2.23
N ASP A 120 7.27 10.66 -2.96
CA ASP A 120 6.67 10.00 -4.12
C ASP A 120 5.43 9.17 -3.73
N LEU A 121 5.49 8.47 -2.59
CA LEU A 121 4.34 7.72 -2.06
C LEU A 121 3.16 8.66 -1.77
N MET A 122 3.43 9.79 -1.10
CA MET A 122 2.41 10.78 -0.78
C MET A 122 1.78 11.40 -2.03
N LEU A 123 2.59 11.66 -3.07
CA LEU A 123 2.10 12.13 -4.36
C LEU A 123 1.23 11.08 -5.05
N GLY A 124 1.64 9.82 -5.05
CA GLY A 124 0.87 8.72 -5.63
C GLY A 124 -0.46 8.48 -4.92
N ILE A 125 -0.50 8.54 -3.58
CA ILE A 125 -1.76 8.47 -2.80
C ILE A 125 -2.66 9.66 -3.11
N LYS A 126 -2.10 10.86 -3.30
CA LYS A 126 -2.87 12.04 -3.74
C LYS A 126 -3.45 11.84 -5.14
N LEU A 127 -2.71 11.24 -6.06
CA LEU A 127 -3.20 10.89 -7.40
C LEU A 127 -4.32 9.85 -7.33
N ARG A 128 -4.19 8.82 -6.48
CA ARG A 128 -5.27 7.86 -6.20
C ARG A 128 -6.55 8.55 -5.78
N ASN A 129 -6.45 9.51 -4.84
CA ASN A 129 -7.61 10.24 -4.36
C ASN A 129 -8.30 11.05 -5.47
N LYS A 130 -7.53 11.62 -6.41
CA LYS A 130 -8.08 12.29 -7.59
C LYS A 130 -8.82 11.34 -8.52
N LEU A 131 -8.38 10.08 -8.66
CA LEU A 131 -9.07 9.09 -9.49
C LEU A 131 -10.35 8.54 -8.84
N VAL A 132 -10.33 8.30 -7.53
CA VAL A 132 -11.47 7.73 -6.79
C VAL A 132 -12.55 8.80 -6.52
N HIS A 133 -12.15 10.06 -6.36
CA HIS A 133 -13.07 11.19 -6.18
C HIS A 133 -12.81 12.27 -7.24
N PRO A 134 -13.17 12.00 -8.51
CA PRO A 134 -12.82 12.88 -9.62
C PRO A 134 -13.59 14.20 -9.54
N LYS A 135 -12.84 15.30 -9.52
CA LYS A 135 -13.36 16.67 -9.73
C LYS A 135 -13.03 17.20 -11.12
N GLU A 136 -12.00 16.62 -11.74
CA GLU A 136 -11.46 16.97 -13.05
C GLU A 136 -10.90 15.72 -13.72
N LYS A 137 -10.79 15.75 -15.05
CA LYS A 137 -10.12 14.68 -15.80
C LYS A 137 -8.65 14.65 -15.40
N THR A 138 -8.21 13.55 -14.80
CA THR A 138 -6.80 13.34 -14.44
C THR A 138 -6.11 12.57 -15.57
N HIS A 139 -5.04 13.17 -16.11
CA HIS A 139 -4.14 12.52 -17.07
C HIS A 139 -2.88 12.09 -16.31
N LEU A 140 -2.52 10.82 -16.44
CA LEU A 140 -1.37 10.21 -15.75
C LEU A 140 -0.19 10.12 -16.71
N ASN A 141 1.02 10.26 -16.20
CA ASN A 141 2.24 9.97 -16.97
C ASN A 141 3.00 8.80 -16.35
N ASP A 142 3.88 8.19 -17.17
CA ASP A 142 4.62 6.98 -16.80
C ASP A 142 5.51 7.21 -15.56
N THR A 143 6.19 8.35 -15.48
CA THR A 143 7.09 8.69 -14.37
C THR A 143 6.36 8.71 -13.03
N GLN A 144 5.14 9.27 -12.98
CA GLN A 144 4.33 9.29 -11.76
C GLN A 144 3.98 7.87 -11.27
N ILE A 145 3.67 6.98 -12.20
CA ILE A 145 3.29 5.59 -11.87
C ILE A 145 4.52 4.79 -11.46
N LEU A 146 5.64 4.94 -12.18
CA LEU A 146 6.91 4.34 -11.83
C LEU A 146 7.37 4.75 -10.42
N ASN A 147 7.34 6.05 -10.12
CA ASN A 147 7.70 6.57 -8.82
C ASN A 147 6.80 6.01 -7.72
N LEU A 148 5.48 5.95 -7.94
CA LEU A 148 4.55 5.35 -6.99
C LEU A 148 4.86 3.86 -6.75
N ILE A 149 5.10 3.06 -7.79
CA ILE A 149 5.41 1.63 -7.63
C ILE A 149 6.69 1.46 -6.81
N ASN A 150 7.76 2.18 -7.17
CA ASN A 150 9.02 2.10 -6.44
C ASN A 150 8.88 2.57 -4.99
N ALA A 151 8.13 3.64 -4.76
CA ALA A 151 7.84 4.16 -3.43
C ALA A 151 7.01 3.19 -2.58
N ALA A 152 6.03 2.49 -3.18
CA ALA A 152 5.26 1.46 -2.51
C ALA A 152 6.14 0.24 -2.16
N LEU A 153 7.01 -0.20 -3.07
CA LEU A 153 7.97 -1.28 -2.82
C LEU A 153 8.95 -0.92 -1.70
N GLU A 154 9.46 0.32 -1.68
CA GLU A 154 10.37 0.79 -0.65
C GLU A 154 9.65 0.91 0.70
N CYS A 155 8.40 1.39 0.71
CA CYS A 155 7.57 1.42 1.91
C CYS A 155 7.36 0.00 2.48
N VAL A 156 6.99 -0.97 1.65
CA VAL A 156 6.82 -2.36 2.06
C VAL A 156 8.13 -2.93 2.59
N ASN A 157 9.25 -2.70 1.89
CA ASN A 157 10.56 -3.13 2.35
C ASN A 157 10.96 -2.52 3.70
N ASN A 158 10.72 -1.22 3.90
CA ASN A 158 11.01 -0.55 5.15
C ASN A 158 10.10 -1.06 6.28
N MET A 159 8.82 -1.33 6.02
CA MET A 159 7.95 -2.00 7.00
C MET A 159 8.47 -3.40 7.33
N PHE A 160 8.91 -4.19 6.35
CA PHE A 160 9.51 -5.51 6.57
C PHE A 160 10.79 -5.43 7.41
N LEU A 161 11.65 -4.45 7.14
CA LEU A 161 12.87 -4.21 7.91
C LEU A 161 12.58 -3.73 9.33
N ALA A 162 11.55 -2.90 9.52
CA ALA A 162 11.14 -2.44 10.84
C ALA A 162 10.60 -3.60 11.69
N VAL A 163 9.71 -4.40 11.11
CA VAL A 163 8.91 -5.40 11.82
C VAL A 163 9.63 -6.76 11.92
N TYR A 164 10.11 -7.29 10.81
CA TYR A 164 10.68 -8.64 10.72
C TYR A 164 12.22 -8.67 10.69
N LYS A 165 12.87 -7.50 10.63
CA LYS A 165 14.32 -7.35 10.51
C LYS A 165 14.92 -8.09 9.30
N ARG A 166 14.13 -8.24 8.23
CA ARG A 166 14.53 -8.82 6.94
C ARG A 166 13.99 -7.98 5.79
N LYS A 167 14.65 -8.05 4.63
CA LYS A 167 14.20 -7.35 3.41
C LYS A 167 12.95 -7.98 2.83
N TYR A 168 12.15 -7.18 2.13
CA TYR A 168 11.06 -7.68 1.30
C TYR A 168 11.65 -8.46 0.10
N PRO A 169 11.30 -9.75 -0.10
CA PRO A 169 11.97 -10.59 -1.11
C PRO A 169 11.89 -10.05 -2.54
N ALA A 170 10.80 -9.39 -2.92
CA ALA A 170 10.57 -8.93 -4.28
C ALA A 170 11.10 -7.51 -4.59
N ILE A 171 11.74 -6.83 -3.63
CA ILE A 171 12.21 -5.44 -3.85
C ILE A 171 13.20 -5.31 -5.02
N THR A 172 14.03 -6.33 -5.25
CA THR A 172 15.10 -6.29 -6.25
C THR A 172 14.59 -6.25 -7.69
N ARG A 173 13.34 -6.65 -7.95
CA ARG A 173 12.73 -6.59 -9.28
C ARG A 173 12.30 -5.16 -9.67
N GLY A 174 12.19 -4.25 -8.70
CA GLY A 174 11.64 -2.91 -8.92
C GLY A 174 10.26 -2.99 -9.59
N ALA A 175 10.03 -2.13 -10.57
CA ALA A 175 8.78 -2.08 -11.32
C ALA A 175 8.60 -3.16 -12.40
N ASN A 176 9.51 -4.13 -12.52
CA ASN A 176 9.38 -5.23 -13.47
C ASN A 176 8.54 -6.36 -12.86
N SER A 177 7.50 -6.79 -13.58
CA SER A 177 6.56 -7.82 -13.15
C SER A 177 7.13 -9.23 -13.35
N LYS A 178 6.69 -10.17 -12.49
CA LYS A 178 6.82 -11.62 -12.70
C LYS A 178 5.73 -12.17 -13.64
N HIS A 179 4.67 -11.41 -13.89
CA HIS A 179 3.54 -11.83 -14.71
C HIS A 179 3.83 -11.63 -16.21
N ASP A 180 3.39 -12.59 -17.01
CA ASP A 180 3.33 -12.45 -18.47
C ASP A 180 1.88 -12.71 -18.92
N PHE A 181 1.22 -11.64 -19.37
CA PHE A 181 -0.14 -11.70 -19.89
C PHE A 181 -0.18 -11.68 -21.43
N GLY A 182 0.99 -11.70 -22.10
CA GLY A 182 1.11 -11.35 -23.51
C GLY A 182 0.85 -9.85 -23.76
N SER A 183 1.06 -9.42 -25.01
CA SER A 183 0.63 -8.09 -25.48
C SER A 183 -0.84 -8.16 -25.90
N ALA A 184 -1.65 -7.15 -25.55
CA ALA A 184 -3.00 -7.00 -26.08
C ALA A 184 -2.90 -6.73 -27.58
N THR A 185 -3.09 -7.77 -28.39
CA THR A 185 -3.15 -7.70 -29.86
C THR A 185 -4.51 -7.21 -30.33
#